data_AF-A0A945DYH5-F1
#
_entry.id   AF-A0A945DYH5-F1
#
_cell.length_a   1.000
_cell.length_b   1.000
_cell.length_c   1.000
_cell.angle_alpha   90.00
_cell.angle_beta   90.00
_cell.angle_gamma   90.00
#
_symmetry.space_group_name_H-M   'P 1'
#
loop_
_entity.id
_entity.type
_entity.pdbx_description
1 polymer ?
#
loop_
_entity_poly.entity_id
_entity_poly.type
_entity_poly.pdbx_seq_one_letter_code
_entity_poly.pdbx_strand_id
1 'polypeptide(L)'
;MKKVLSFLILSFFFFYAVSNAVFAVTVEEEFKIEGLISPASPKALKSALEKKLGVKVIDLNLKSTKTGWPVLRIQFDSMVVSKEIIEKVIGEIEDPAGHKFKVHHGPLLANAPILEEEQKAIAILGDTAE
;
A
#
# COMPACT_ATOMS: atom_id res chain seq x y z
N MET A 1 35.05 48.62 11.11
CA MET A 1 34.50 47.43 11.80
C MET A 1 33.01 47.14 11.51
N LYS A 2 32.17 48.11 11.10
CA LYS A 2 30.74 47.84 10.82
C LYS A 2 30.46 46.90 9.64
N LYS A 3 31.31 46.91 8.60
CA LYS A 3 31.09 46.11 7.37
C LYS A 3 31.30 44.60 7.58
N VAL A 4 32.26 44.20 8.42
CA VAL A 4 32.57 42.78 8.69
C VAL A 4 31.49 42.09 9.54
N LEU A 5 30.85 42.83 10.45
CA LEU A 5 29.73 42.31 11.25
C LEU A 5 28.48 42.06 10.40
N SER A 6 28.25 42.90 9.38
CA SER A 6 27.13 42.75 8.44
C SER A 6 27.24 41.47 7.59
N PHE A 7 28.46 41.07 7.20
CA PHE A 7 28.68 39.85 6.44
C PHE A 7 28.45 38.58 7.28
N LEU A 8 28.83 38.60 8.56
CA LEU A 8 28.61 37.50 9.49
C LEU A 8 27.13 37.24 9.77
N ILE A 9 26.34 38.31 9.92
CA ILE A 9 24.89 38.19 10.14
C ILE A 9 24.21 37.64 8.87
N LEU A 10 24.61 38.13 7.70
CA LEU A 10 24.04 37.68 6.42
C LEU A 10 24.37 36.21 6.12
N SER A 11 25.57 35.73 6.47
CA SER A 11 25.92 34.31 6.28
C SER A 11 25.18 33.39 7.25
N PHE A 12 24.85 33.89 8.46
CA PHE A 12 24.06 33.13 9.44
C PHE A 12 22.62 32.92 8.99
N PHE A 13 22.01 33.92 8.33
CA PHE A 13 20.69 33.77 7.71
C PHE A 13 20.68 32.81 6.51
N PHE A 14 21.77 32.77 5.73
CA PHE A 14 21.88 31.85 4.60
C PHE A 14 21.99 30.38 5.04
N PHE A 15 22.62 30.12 6.19
CA PHE A 15 22.72 28.76 6.77
C PHE A 15 21.36 28.22 7.27
N TYR A 16 20.50 29.09 7.81
CA TYR A 16 19.16 28.70 8.27
C TYR A 16 18.17 28.43 7.13
N ALA A 17 18.32 29.11 5.99
CA ALA A 17 17.47 28.89 4.82
C ALA A 17 17.74 27.56 4.10
N VAL A 18 18.99 27.08 4.11
CA VAL A 18 19.39 25.79 3.49
C VAL A 18 19.07 24.58 4.36
N SER A 19 18.90 24.77 5.68
CA SER A 19 18.72 23.66 6.63
C SER A 19 17.28 23.13 6.73
N ASN A 20 16.30 23.72 6.04
CA ASN A 20 14.90 23.29 6.04
C ASN A 20 14.51 22.50 4.78
N ALA A 21 15.44 21.75 4.18
CA ALA A 21 15.08 20.69 3.25
C ALA A 21 14.54 19.49 4.06
N VAL A 22 13.34 19.63 4.63
CA VAL A 22 12.55 18.49 5.10
C VAL A 22 12.19 17.72 3.83
N PHE A 23 13.01 16.72 3.49
CA PHE A 23 12.68 15.80 2.41
C PHE A 23 11.37 15.10 2.79
N ALA A 24 10.27 15.49 2.16
CA ALA A 24 9.05 14.69 2.13
C ALA A 24 9.42 13.38 1.44
N VAL A 25 9.69 12.33 2.23
CA VAL A 25 10.05 11.03 1.68
C VAL A 25 8.74 10.37 1.24
N THR A 26 8.42 10.52 -0.05
CA THR A 26 7.39 9.71 -0.68
C THR A 26 7.88 8.28 -0.71
N VAL A 27 7.20 7.41 0.02
CA VAL A 27 7.52 5.98 0.12
C VAL A 27 6.49 5.17 -0.65
N GLU A 28 6.91 3.99 -1.12
CA GLU A 28 6.04 2.99 -1.73
C GLU A 28 5.98 1.77 -0.81
N GLU A 29 4.77 1.32 -0.49
CA GLU A 29 4.53 0.16 0.37
C GLU A 29 3.55 -0.80 -0.27
N GLU A 30 3.75 -2.09 0.06
CA GLU A 30 2.88 -3.20 -0.34
C GLU A 30 2.03 -3.66 0.84
N PHE A 31 0.72 -3.74 0.59
CA PHE A 31 -0.28 -4.28 1.52
C PHE A 31 -0.93 -5.50 0.90
N LYS A 32 -0.87 -6.63 1.60
CA LYS A 32 -1.62 -7.84 1.22
C LYS A 32 -3.06 -7.66 1.67
N ILE A 33 -4.03 -7.78 0.77
CA ILE A 33 -5.43 -7.45 1.06
C ILE A 33 -6.31 -8.70 1.10
N GLU A 34 -7.07 -8.83 2.18
CA GLU A 34 -8.19 -9.77 2.32
C GLU A 34 -9.52 -9.06 2.07
N GLY A 35 -10.57 -9.83 1.76
CA GLY A 35 -11.94 -9.30 1.64
C GLY A 35 -12.29 -8.72 0.26
N LEU A 36 -11.44 -8.92 -0.76
CA LEU A 36 -11.74 -8.57 -2.16
C LEU A 36 -12.63 -9.64 -2.80
N ILE A 37 -13.87 -9.78 -2.32
CA ILE A 37 -14.78 -10.89 -2.68
C ILE A 37 -15.83 -10.52 -3.72
N SER A 38 -16.06 -9.22 -4.01
CA SER A 38 -16.98 -8.78 -5.04
C SER A 38 -16.26 -8.12 -6.22
N PRO A 39 -16.83 -8.14 -7.45
CA PRO A 39 -16.25 -7.45 -8.61
C PRO A 39 -16.07 -5.94 -8.39
N ALA A 40 -16.86 -5.34 -7.50
CA ALA A 40 -16.79 -3.92 -7.18
C ALA A 40 -15.74 -3.60 -6.10
N SER A 41 -15.33 -4.57 -5.30
CA SER A 41 -14.41 -4.37 -4.18
C SER A 41 -13.09 -3.68 -4.56
N PRO A 42 -12.39 -4.06 -5.65
CA PRO A 42 -11.12 -3.43 -6.01
C PRO A 42 -11.26 -1.94 -6.27
N LYS A 43 -12.32 -1.53 -6.98
CA LYS A 43 -12.58 -0.12 -7.29
C LYS A 43 -12.96 0.66 -6.03
N ALA A 44 -13.81 0.09 -5.18
CA ALA A 44 -14.23 0.70 -3.94
C ALA A 44 -13.04 0.97 -3.00
N LEU A 45 -12.16 -0.02 -2.81
CA LEU A 45 -10.95 0.11 -2.00
C LEU A 45 -10.03 1.21 -2.52
N LYS A 46 -9.72 1.21 -3.83
CA LYS A 46 -8.85 2.23 -4.44
C LYS A 46 -9.40 3.64 -4.24
N SER A 47 -10.64 3.86 -4.66
CA SER A 47 -11.26 5.19 -4.60
C SER A 47 -11.42 5.69 -3.17
N ALA A 48 -11.70 4.80 -2.22
CA ALA A 48 -11.84 5.20 -0.81
C ALA A 48 -10.49 5.59 -0.20
N LEU A 49 -9.40 4.89 -0.51
CA LEU A 49 -8.06 5.23 -0.01
C LEU A 49 -7.58 6.58 -0.57
N GLU A 50 -7.70 6.78 -1.88
CA GLU A 50 -7.32 8.04 -2.53
C GLU A 50 -8.13 9.22 -1.96
N LYS A 51 -9.44 9.01 -1.71
CA LYS A 51 -10.31 10.07 -1.17
C LYS A 51 -10.10 10.34 0.32
N LYS A 52 -9.95 9.30 1.15
CA LYS A 52 -9.85 9.45 2.61
C LYS A 52 -8.46 9.90 3.07
N LEU A 53 -7.41 9.41 2.40
CA LEU A 53 -6.03 9.63 2.83
C LEU A 53 -5.20 10.49 1.87
N GLY A 54 -5.70 10.79 0.67
CA GLY A 54 -4.94 11.54 -0.33
C GLY A 54 -3.70 10.79 -0.84
N VAL A 55 -3.63 9.47 -0.61
CA VAL A 55 -2.55 8.61 -1.08
C VAL A 55 -2.74 8.26 -2.55
N LYS A 56 -1.67 7.87 -3.23
CA LYS A 56 -1.74 7.43 -4.63
C LYS A 56 -1.68 5.91 -4.70
N VAL A 57 -2.71 5.28 -5.26
CA VAL A 57 -2.66 3.83 -5.53
C VAL A 57 -1.91 3.60 -6.83
N ILE A 58 -0.76 2.92 -6.74
CA ILE A 58 0.09 2.59 -7.89
C ILE A 58 -0.47 1.38 -8.64
N ASP A 59 -0.80 0.33 -7.90
CA ASP A 59 -1.27 -0.92 -8.46
C ASP A 59 -2.12 -1.70 -7.45
N LEU A 60 -3.02 -2.55 -7.95
CA LEU A 60 -3.68 -3.59 -7.17
C LEU A 60 -3.62 -4.86 -7.99
N ASN A 61 -2.65 -5.71 -7.69
CA ASN A 61 -2.49 -6.99 -8.34
C ASN A 61 -3.42 -8.01 -7.70
N LEU A 62 -4.46 -8.40 -8.45
CA LEU A 62 -5.47 -9.38 -8.03
C LEU A 62 -5.08 -10.83 -8.39
N LYS A 63 -4.00 -11.03 -9.14
CA LYS A 63 -3.58 -12.35 -9.67
C LYS A 63 -2.31 -12.85 -8.98
N SER A 64 -1.90 -14.08 -9.29
CA SER A 64 -0.71 -14.80 -8.78
C SER A 64 0.41 -13.90 -8.26
N THR A 65 0.35 -13.60 -6.97
CA THR A 65 1.46 -12.98 -6.25
C THR A 65 2.26 -14.09 -5.58
N LYS A 66 3.54 -13.84 -5.28
CA LYS A 66 4.37 -14.77 -4.50
C LYS A 66 3.80 -15.09 -3.11
N THR A 67 2.81 -14.32 -2.68
CA THR A 67 2.22 -14.37 -1.34
C THR A 67 0.94 -15.21 -1.27
N GLY A 68 0.33 -15.52 -2.43
CA GLY A 68 -1.02 -16.10 -2.51
C GLY A 68 -2.16 -15.08 -2.34
N TRP A 69 -1.86 -13.86 -1.90
CA TRP A 69 -2.84 -12.79 -1.65
C TRP A 69 -2.82 -11.70 -2.72
N PRO A 70 -3.94 -11.00 -2.97
CA PRO A 70 -3.92 -9.75 -3.70
C PRO A 70 -2.98 -8.73 -3.04
N VAL A 71 -2.18 -8.02 -3.84
CA VAL A 71 -1.21 -7.04 -3.34
C VAL A 71 -1.56 -5.64 -3.85
N LEU A 72 -1.79 -4.74 -2.90
CA LEU A 72 -2.03 -3.32 -3.12
C LEU A 72 -0.73 -2.54 -2.92
N ARG A 73 -0.33 -1.77 -3.93
CA ARG A 73 0.84 -0.89 -3.90
C ARG A 73 0.39 0.56 -3.76
N ILE A 74 0.84 1.23 -2.71
CA ILE A 74 0.47 2.60 -2.39
C ILE A 74 1.73 3.45 -2.27
N GLN A 75 1.69 4.63 -2.88
CA GLN A 75 2.67 5.68 -2.70
C GLN A 75 2.07 6.79 -1.81
N PHE A 76 2.79 7.16 -0.75
CA PHE A 76 2.33 8.18 0.21
C PHE A 76 3.49 8.95 0.84
N ASP A 77 3.20 10.13 1.38
CA ASP A 77 4.14 10.91 2.18
C ASP A 77 4.19 10.36 3.61
N SER A 78 5.32 9.76 3.97
CA SER A 78 5.54 9.15 5.28
C SER A 78 5.53 10.14 6.45
N MET A 79 5.65 11.45 6.17
CA MET A 79 5.53 12.51 7.19
C MET A 79 4.07 12.83 7.53
N VAL A 80 3.13 12.50 6.63
CA VAL A 80 1.70 12.84 6.75
C VAL A 80 0.86 11.62 7.09
N VAL A 81 1.18 10.47 6.49
CA VAL A 81 0.42 9.23 6.63
C VAL A 81 1.38 8.11 7.04
N SER A 82 1.03 7.34 8.06
CA SER A 82 1.80 6.15 8.46
C SER A 82 1.15 4.86 7.93
N LYS A 83 1.91 3.77 7.95
CA LYS A 83 1.43 2.45 7.53
C LYS A 83 0.22 1.99 8.34
N GLU A 84 0.23 2.24 9.64
CA GLU A 84 -0.84 1.88 10.58
C GLU A 84 -2.12 2.65 10.30
N ILE A 85 -2.01 3.92 9.88
CA ILE A 85 -3.16 4.73 9.48
C ILE A 85 -3.79 4.15 8.21
N ILE A 86 -2.96 3.79 7.22
CA ILE A 86 -3.44 3.16 5.98
C ILE A 86 -4.16 1.86 6.29
N GLU A 87 -3.55 0.98 7.08
CA GLU A 87 -4.14 -0.30 7.48
C GLU A 87 -5.47 -0.11 8.22
N LYS A 88 -5.53 0.82 9.17
CA LYS A 88 -6.76 1.14 9.90
C LYS A 88 -7.86 1.58 8.93
N VAL A 89 -7.55 2.48 8.00
CA VAL A 89 -8.53 2.95 7.01
C VAL A 89 -8.97 1.83 6.09
N ILE A 90 -8.07 0.92 5.68
CA ILE A 90 -8.45 -0.29 4.92
C ILE A 90 -9.52 -1.08 5.69
N GLY A 91 -9.33 -1.29 6.99
CA GLY A 91 -10.30 -1.98 7.86
C GLY A 91 -11.66 -1.30 8.02
N GLU A 92 -11.73 0.02 7.79
CA GLU A 92 -12.95 0.83 7.90
C GLU A 92 -13.70 0.98 6.56
N ILE A 93 -13.10 0.59 5.44
CA ILE A 93 -13.75 0.67 4.14
C ILE A 93 -14.65 -0.55 3.95
N GLU A 94 -15.88 -0.29 3.54
CA GLU A 94 -16.84 -1.30 3.12
C GLU A 94 -17.02 -1.23 1.60
N ASP A 95 -17.11 -2.38 0.97
CA ASP A 95 -17.50 -2.48 -0.44
C ASP A 95 -19.02 -2.27 -0.61
N PRO A 96 -19.51 -2.09 -1.85
CA PRO A 96 -20.94 -1.88 -2.09
C PRO A 96 -21.86 -3.03 -1.66
N ALA A 97 -21.29 -4.22 -1.40
CA ALA A 97 -22.00 -5.39 -0.88
C ALA A 97 -21.90 -5.50 0.65
N GLY A 98 -21.27 -4.54 1.33
CA GLY A 98 -21.15 -4.46 2.79
C GLY A 98 -19.97 -5.24 3.37
N HIS A 99 -19.03 -5.71 2.53
CA HIS A 99 -17.86 -6.45 2.98
C HIS A 99 -16.71 -5.52 3.34
N LYS A 100 -16.02 -5.82 4.45
CA LYS A 100 -14.85 -5.07 4.91
C LYS A 100 -13.56 -5.67 4.38
N PHE A 101 -12.56 -4.80 4.23
CA PHE A 101 -11.20 -5.21 3.88
C PHE A 101 -10.35 -5.42 5.13
N LYS A 102 -9.25 -6.15 4.98
CA LYS A 102 -8.24 -6.31 6.02
C LYS A 102 -6.87 -6.46 5.41
N VAL A 103 -5.84 -6.00 6.12
CA VAL A 103 -4.45 -6.27 5.75
C VAL A 103 -4.01 -7.62 6.32
N HIS A 104 -3.47 -8.48 5.46
CA HIS A 104 -2.95 -9.78 5.85
C HIS A 104 -1.52 -9.65 6.40
N HIS A 105 -1.33 -10.08 7.66
CA HIS A 105 -0.03 -10.12 8.33
C HIS A 105 0.62 -11.51 8.36
N GLY A 106 -0.07 -12.52 7.83
CA GLY A 106 0.44 -13.89 7.86
C GLY A 106 1.64 -14.12 6.93
N PRO A 107 2.31 -15.27 7.13
CA PRO A 107 3.48 -15.65 6.34
C PRO A 107 3.12 -15.77 4.85
N LEU A 108 4.14 -15.70 3.98
CA LEU A 108 3.97 -15.97 2.56
C LEU A 108 3.45 -17.40 2.39
N LEU A 109 2.24 -17.56 1.87
CA LEU A 109 1.67 -18.87 1.52
C LEU A 109 2.21 -19.34 0.17
N ALA A 110 3.53 -19.32 -0.01
CA ALA A 110 4.17 -19.79 -1.24
C ALA A 110 4.01 -21.31 -1.44
N ASN A 111 3.70 -22.06 -0.36
CA ASN A 111 3.57 -23.52 -0.33
C ASN A 111 2.29 -23.96 0.39
N ALA A 112 1.16 -23.26 0.20
CA ALA A 112 -0.10 -23.75 0.76
C ALA A 112 -0.33 -25.20 0.25
N PRO A 113 -0.48 -26.19 1.14
CA PRO A 113 -0.75 -27.55 0.70
C PRO A 113 -2.06 -27.56 -0.08
N ILE A 114 -2.01 -28.10 -1.31
CA ILE A 114 -3.19 -28.25 -2.16
C ILE A 114 -4.21 -29.07 -1.37
N LEU A 115 -5.40 -28.51 -1.18
CA LEU A 115 -6.48 -29.17 -0.44
C LEU A 115 -6.92 -30.44 -1.18
N GLU A 116 -7.46 -31.42 -0.47
CA GLU A 116 -7.86 -32.69 -1.07
C GLU A 116 -8.96 -32.49 -2.13
N GLU A 117 -9.82 -31.49 -1.95
CA GLU A 117 -10.81 -31.08 -2.95
C GLU A 117 -10.16 -30.50 -4.22
N GLU A 118 -9.11 -29.69 -4.07
CA GLU A 118 -8.36 -29.12 -5.19
C GLU A 118 -7.56 -30.20 -5.93
N GLN A 119 -6.98 -31.17 -5.21
CA GLN A 119 -6.33 -32.35 -5.80
C GLN A 119 -7.32 -33.20 -6.61
N LYS A 120 -8.53 -33.41 -6.08
CA LYS A 120 -9.60 -34.12 -6.81
C LYS A 120 -10.05 -33.36 -8.05
N ALA A 121 -10.16 -32.04 -7.99
CA ALA A 121 -10.50 -31.22 -9.14
C ALA A 121 -9.41 -31.26 -10.23
N ILE A 122 -8.13 -31.17 -9.84
CA ILE A 122 -6.99 -31.31 -10.75
C ILE A 122 -6.95 -32.73 -11.34
N ALA A 123 -7.25 -33.77 -10.57
CA ALA A 123 -7.29 -35.14 -11.08
C ALA A 123 -8.42 -35.38 -12.10
N ILE A 124 -9.54 -34.65 -11.97
CA ILE A 124 -10.69 -34.76 -12.88
C ILE A 124 -10.49 -33.91 -14.16
N LEU A 125 -9.80 -32.77 -14.05
CA LEU A 125 -9.70 -31.75 -15.11
C LEU A 125 -8.29 -31.60 -15.70
N GLY A 126 -7.28 -32.22 -15.10
CA GLY A 126 -5.87 -31.97 -15.35
C GLY A 126 -5.25 -32.68 -16.55
N ASP A 127 -6.06 -33.26 -17.42
CA ASP A 127 -5.60 -33.77 -18.71
C ASP A 127 -6.61 -33.45 -19.80
N THR A 128 -6.51 -32.23 -20.34
CA THR A 128 -6.89 -31.99 -21.73
C THR A 128 -5.60 -31.81 -22.52
N ALA A 129 -4.91 -32.92 -22.77
CA ALA A 129 -3.97 -33.00 -23.86
C ALA A 129 -4.74 -32.97 -25.19
N GLU A 130 -4.79 -31.80 -25.84
CA GLU A 130 -4.80 -31.65 -27.30
C GLU A 130 -3.89 -30.47 -27.69
#